data_AF-A0A024ELK8-F1
#
_entry.id   AF-A0A024ELK8-F1
#
_cell.length_a   1.000
_cell.length_b   1.000
_cell.length_c   1.000
_cell.angle_alpha   90.00
_cell.angle_beta   90.00
_cell.angle_gamma   90.00
#
_symmetry.space_group_name_H-M   'P 1'
#
loop_
_entity.id
_entity.type
_entity.pdbx_description
1 polymer ?
#
loop_
_entity_poly.entity_id
_entity_poly.type
_entity_poly.pdbx_seq_one_letter_code
_entity_poly.pdbx_strand_id
1 'polypeptide(L)'
;MSSSTAKFSSVEVEEVLLDTAKLVFHPEMLPEFLMARRFPTPTSKLMGEIASPEVWAKGMSKAYDSSAALSKFLHECIEASRNSLSPEDCHRALSGFRSKGIPIGAEVTEVLTQTLSFLVKNPASVKWLALVMFGLSRAISTTARREFDSHEWTDFSMFILQADRSFCEGDGKVFSRCMTSGMKKHPEMNQNFVRLLAANTPVAIVNMVALNATSPLFHGAAPSKFH
;
A
#
# COMPACT_ATOMS: atom_id res chain seq x y z
N MET A 1 -22.06 14.07 14.48
CA MET A 1 -22.82 13.11 13.65
C MET A 1 -21.81 12.12 13.06
N SER A 2 -21.90 10.85 13.42
CA SER A 2 -20.98 9.81 12.92
C SER A 2 -21.42 9.43 11.51
N SER A 3 -20.81 10.05 10.50
CA SER A 3 -20.91 9.55 9.12
C SER A 3 -20.28 8.16 9.11
N SER A 4 -21.11 7.12 9.04
CA SER A 4 -20.66 5.75 8.79
C SER A 4 -20.00 5.75 7.41
N THR A 5 -18.68 5.82 7.36
CA THR A 5 -17.92 5.66 6.12
C THR A 5 -18.28 4.29 5.56
N ALA A 6 -18.93 4.24 4.39
CA ALA A 6 -19.36 3.00 3.77
C ALA A 6 -18.16 2.06 3.61
N LYS A 7 -18.22 0.87 4.23
CA LYS A 7 -17.17 -0.13 4.12
C LYS A 7 -17.39 -0.98 2.87
N PHE A 8 -16.30 -1.28 2.16
CA PHE A 8 -16.29 -2.36 1.17
C PHE A 8 -16.64 -3.71 1.81
N SER A 9 -17.24 -4.61 1.04
CA SER A 9 -17.54 -5.96 1.53
C SER A 9 -16.25 -6.77 1.75
N SER A 10 -16.27 -7.72 2.70
CA SER A 10 -15.11 -8.55 3.00
C SER A 10 -14.58 -9.33 1.79
N VAL A 11 -15.49 -9.76 0.90
CA VAL A 11 -15.14 -10.49 -0.33
C VAL A 11 -14.38 -9.59 -1.29
N GLU A 12 -14.90 -8.39 -1.58
CA GLU A 12 -14.22 -7.41 -2.44
C GLU A 12 -12.85 -7.03 -1.88
N VAL A 13 -12.74 -6.87 -0.56
CA VAL A 13 -11.49 -6.53 0.11
C VAL A 13 -10.48 -7.67 -0.02
N GLU A 14 -10.86 -8.91 0.25
CA GLU A 14 -9.94 -10.04 0.16
C GLU A 14 -9.44 -10.25 -1.28
N GLU A 15 -10.35 -10.21 -2.27
CA GLU A 15 -10.00 -10.34 -3.69
C GLU A 15 -9.03 -9.25 -4.14
N VAL A 16 -9.34 -7.98 -3.84
CA VAL A 16 -8.48 -6.86 -4.25
C VAL A 16 -7.11 -6.94 -3.57
N LEU A 17 -7.07 -7.36 -2.30
CA LEU A 17 -5.83 -7.47 -1.55
C LEU A 17 -4.98 -8.65 -2.01
N LEU A 18 -5.57 -9.73 -2.50
CA LEU A 18 -4.83 -10.86 -3.07
C LEU A 18 -4.04 -10.42 -4.30
N ASP A 19 -4.65 -9.68 -5.22
CA ASP A 19 -3.93 -9.16 -6.38
C ASP A 19 -2.94 -8.05 -6.00
N THR A 20 -3.28 -7.24 -4.99
CA THR A 20 -2.36 -6.23 -4.44
C THR A 20 -1.10 -6.87 -3.87
N ALA A 21 -1.23 -8.00 -3.18
CA ALA A 21 -0.12 -8.71 -2.56
C ALA A 21 0.93 -9.15 -3.59
N LYS A 22 0.50 -9.57 -4.79
CA LYS A 22 1.39 -9.94 -5.90
C LYS A 22 2.26 -8.76 -6.37
N LEU A 23 1.74 -7.53 -6.28
CA LEU A 23 2.47 -6.30 -6.60
C LEU A 23 3.37 -5.85 -5.45
N VAL A 24 2.87 -5.91 -4.21
CA VAL A 24 3.61 -5.57 -2.99
C VAL A 24 4.87 -6.43 -2.85
N PHE A 25 4.75 -7.73 -3.11
CA PHE A 25 5.86 -8.68 -3.03
C PHE A 25 6.58 -8.91 -4.36
N HIS A 26 6.38 -8.04 -5.34
CA HIS A 26 7.09 -8.13 -6.61
C HIS A 26 8.62 -7.98 -6.38
N PRO A 27 9.49 -8.79 -7.01
CA PRO A 27 10.93 -8.77 -6.75
C PRO A 27 11.59 -7.39 -6.89
N GLU A 28 11.20 -6.62 -7.91
CA GLU A 28 11.68 -5.23 -8.14
C GLU A 28 11.17 -4.20 -7.10
N MET A 29 10.19 -4.59 -6.28
CA MET A 29 9.60 -3.73 -5.24
C MET A 29 9.84 -4.24 -3.83
N LEU A 30 10.35 -5.46 -3.67
CA LEU A 30 10.57 -6.06 -2.37
C LEU A 30 11.38 -5.08 -1.51
N PRO A 31 10.89 -4.74 -0.31
CA PRO A 31 11.61 -3.89 0.61
C PRO A 31 13.06 -4.37 0.76
N GLU A 32 14.04 -3.51 0.43
CA GLU A 32 15.46 -3.86 0.57
C GLU A 32 15.82 -4.27 2.00
N PHE A 33 15.05 -3.79 2.99
CA PHE A 33 15.11 -4.25 4.37
C PHE A 33 14.91 -5.78 4.47
N LEU A 34 13.91 -6.36 3.80
CA LEU A 34 13.72 -7.82 3.73
C LEU A 34 14.81 -8.54 2.92
N MET A 35 15.40 -7.88 1.92
CA MET A 35 16.56 -8.40 1.17
C MET A 35 17.86 -8.38 2.00
N ALA A 36 17.90 -7.65 3.12
CA ALA A 36 19.03 -7.65 4.06
C ALA A 36 19.24 -9.01 4.77
N ARG A 37 18.39 -10.03 4.49
CA ARG A 37 18.68 -11.45 4.72
C ARG A 37 20.10 -11.89 4.27
N ARG A 38 20.75 -11.14 3.38
CA ARG A 38 22.12 -11.41 2.91
C ARG A 38 23.25 -10.93 3.82
N PHE A 39 22.96 -10.30 4.97
CA PHE A 39 23.99 -9.86 5.92
C PHE A 39 23.94 -10.66 7.23
N PRO A 40 25.07 -11.23 7.70
CA PRO A 40 25.12 -12.00 8.94
C PRO A 40 25.24 -11.02 10.11
N THR A 41 24.16 -10.35 10.47
CA THR A 41 24.10 -9.52 11.69
C THR A 41 23.08 -10.07 12.70
N PRO A 42 23.26 -9.80 14.01
CA PRO A 42 22.35 -10.24 15.08
C PRO A 42 20.88 -9.81 14.88
N THR A 43 20.68 -8.77 14.06
CA THR A 43 19.39 -8.21 13.62
C THR A 43 18.60 -9.10 12.67
N SER A 44 19.20 -10.16 12.10
CA SER A 44 18.48 -11.17 11.30
C SER A 44 17.31 -11.83 12.04
N LYS A 45 17.38 -11.91 13.38
CA LYS A 45 16.29 -12.40 14.25
C LYS A 45 15.09 -11.44 14.38
N LEU A 46 15.24 -10.18 13.96
CA LEU A 46 14.14 -9.20 13.93
C LEU A 46 13.33 -9.28 12.64
N MET A 47 13.77 -10.06 11.65
CA MET A 47 13.14 -10.13 10.33
C MET A 47 12.25 -11.37 10.23
N GLY A 48 10.94 -11.14 10.10
CA GLY A 48 9.92 -12.17 9.94
C GLY A 48 10.04 -13.01 8.68
N GLU A 49 9.27 -14.10 8.62
CA GLU A 49 8.99 -14.78 7.35
C GLU A 49 8.01 -13.94 6.52
N ILE A 50 8.37 -13.63 5.27
CA ILE A 50 7.46 -12.94 4.34
C ILE A 50 6.29 -13.89 4.08
N ALA A 51 5.06 -13.39 4.29
CA ALA A 51 3.86 -14.16 4.03
C ALA A 51 3.69 -14.47 2.54
N SER A 52 3.05 -15.59 2.22
CA SER A 52 2.52 -15.78 0.87
C SER A 52 1.44 -14.73 0.58
N PRO A 53 1.17 -14.40 -0.70
CA PRO A 53 0.11 -13.47 -1.08
C PRO A 53 -1.25 -13.77 -0.44
N GLU A 54 -1.62 -15.05 -0.34
CA GLU A 54 -2.89 -15.51 0.24
C GLU A 54 -2.94 -15.27 1.75
N VAL A 55 -1.86 -15.61 2.47
CA VAL A 55 -1.75 -15.40 3.91
C VAL A 55 -1.81 -13.91 4.23
N TRP A 56 -1.08 -13.11 3.45
CA TRP A 56 -1.05 -11.65 3.59
C TRP A 56 -2.42 -11.02 3.36
N ALA A 57 -3.08 -11.35 2.24
CA ALA A 57 -4.36 -10.78 1.86
C ALA A 57 -5.44 -11.09 2.90
N LYS A 58 -5.49 -12.34 3.37
CA LYS A 58 -6.41 -12.77 4.43
C LYS A 58 -6.15 -12.04 5.74
N GLY A 59 -4.88 -11.89 6.13
CA GLY A 59 -4.48 -11.17 7.33
C GLY A 59 -4.91 -9.70 7.30
N MET A 60 -4.62 -9.02 6.19
CA MET A 60 -4.96 -7.60 6.00
C MET A 60 -6.46 -7.36 5.83
N SER A 61 -7.17 -8.23 5.12
CA SER A 61 -8.64 -8.19 5.01
C SER A 61 -9.30 -8.29 6.38
N LYS A 62 -8.87 -9.29 7.19
CA LYS A 62 -9.35 -9.44 8.57
C LYS A 62 -9.05 -8.21 9.44
N ALA A 63 -7.90 -7.58 9.25
CA ALA A 63 -7.54 -6.36 9.96
C ALA A 63 -8.46 -5.18 9.60
N TYR A 64 -8.74 -5.00 8.31
CA TYR A 64 -9.67 -3.99 7.81
C TYR A 64 -11.09 -4.18 8.37
N ASP A 65 -11.56 -5.43 8.41
CA ASP A 65 -12.90 -5.73 8.93
C ASP A 65 -13.01 -5.52 10.45
N SER A 66 -12.05 -6.09 11.19
CA SER A 66 -12.10 -6.13 12.66
C SER A 66 -11.68 -4.82 13.35
N SER A 67 -11.00 -3.90 12.64
CA SER A 67 -10.52 -2.64 13.20
C SER A 67 -11.17 -1.43 12.55
N ALA A 68 -12.16 -0.84 13.23
CA ALA A 68 -12.81 0.40 12.77
C ALA A 68 -11.82 1.56 12.59
N ALA A 69 -10.82 1.66 13.46
CA ALA A 69 -9.83 2.73 13.39
C ALA A 69 -8.89 2.57 12.18
N LEU A 70 -8.43 1.35 11.89
CA LEU A 70 -7.63 1.09 10.68
C LEU A 70 -8.46 1.32 9.42
N SER A 71 -9.69 0.80 9.37
CA SER A 71 -10.58 0.99 8.23
C SER A 71 -10.83 2.48 7.97
N LYS A 72 -11.14 3.26 9.02
CA LYS A 72 -11.31 4.72 8.90
C LYS A 72 -10.07 5.41 8.35
N PHE A 73 -8.89 5.08 8.88
CA PHE A 73 -7.61 5.62 8.38
C PHE A 73 -7.39 5.32 6.89
N LEU A 74 -7.67 4.09 6.46
CA LEU A 74 -7.53 3.70 5.06
C LEU A 74 -8.52 4.46 4.16
N HIS A 75 -9.74 4.71 4.62
CA HIS A 75 -10.70 5.55 3.91
C HIS A 75 -10.27 7.02 3.84
N GLU A 76 -9.69 7.57 4.91
CA GLU A 76 -9.09 8.91 4.89
C GLU A 76 -7.94 9.00 3.86
N CYS A 77 -7.11 7.96 3.78
CA CYS A 77 -6.07 7.86 2.75
C CYS A 77 -6.66 7.77 1.34
N ILE A 78 -7.73 6.99 1.15
CA ILE A 78 -8.42 6.88 -0.14
C ILE A 78 -8.98 8.24 -0.56
N GLU A 79 -9.67 8.95 0.34
CA GLU A 79 -10.22 10.27 0.06
C GLU A 79 -9.13 11.27 -0.32
N ALA A 80 -8.03 11.33 0.45
CA ALA A 80 -6.90 12.19 0.13
C ALA A 80 -6.26 11.83 -1.22
N SER A 81 -6.12 10.54 -1.51
CA SER A 81 -5.57 10.03 -2.78
C SER A 81 -6.42 10.44 -3.98
N ARG A 82 -7.75 10.32 -3.86
CA ARG A 82 -8.71 10.78 -4.90
C ARG A 82 -8.53 12.25 -5.21
N ASN A 83 -8.40 13.09 -4.19
CA ASN A 83 -8.24 14.53 -4.33
C ASN A 83 -6.89 14.93 -4.92
N SER A 84 -5.88 14.08 -4.79
CA SER A 84 -4.51 14.31 -5.30
C SER A 84 -4.20 13.68 -6.65
N LEU A 85 -5.05 12.78 -7.16
CA LEU A 85 -4.75 12.04 -8.38
C LEU A 85 -4.90 12.94 -9.61
N SER A 86 -3.78 13.36 -10.19
CA SER A 86 -3.71 14.05 -11.48
C SER A 86 -3.18 13.10 -12.58
N PRO A 87 -3.86 13.00 -13.73
CA PRO A 87 -3.33 12.27 -14.89
C PRO A 87 -1.98 12.81 -15.36
N GLU A 88 -1.78 14.12 -15.34
CA GLU A 88 -0.52 14.78 -15.72
C GLU A 88 0.63 14.32 -14.81
N ASP A 89 0.40 14.25 -13.50
CA ASP A 89 1.38 13.75 -12.53
C ASP A 89 1.72 12.29 -12.77
N CYS A 90 0.74 11.48 -13.17
CA CYS A 90 0.97 10.07 -13.51
C CYS A 90 1.84 9.94 -14.77
N HIS A 91 1.60 10.75 -15.80
CA HIS A 91 2.43 10.74 -17.01
C HIS A 91 3.85 11.25 -16.74
N ARG A 92 4.01 12.26 -15.87
CA ARG A 92 5.33 12.71 -15.41
C ARG A 92 6.06 11.61 -14.63
N ALA A 93 5.37 10.94 -13.71
CA ALA A 93 5.91 9.82 -12.95
C ALA A 93 6.32 8.65 -13.85
N LEU A 94 5.50 8.31 -14.87
CA LEU A 94 5.83 7.27 -15.85
C LEU A 94 7.08 7.63 -16.66
N SER A 95 7.21 8.87 -17.12
CA SER A 95 8.39 9.34 -17.86
C SER A 95 9.68 9.27 -17.02
N GLY A 96 9.54 9.51 -15.72
CA GLY A 96 10.60 9.41 -14.72
C GLY A 96 10.84 8.00 -14.17
N PHE A 97 10.01 7.01 -14.53
CA PHE A 97 10.15 5.66 -13.98
C PHE A 97 11.45 5.02 -14.46
N ARG A 98 12.21 4.47 -13.51
CA ARG A 98 13.52 3.84 -13.72
C ARG A 98 13.58 2.60 -12.83
N SER A 99 13.07 1.47 -13.34
CA SER A 99 13.28 0.16 -12.73
C SER A 99 14.16 -0.69 -13.62
N LYS A 100 15.11 -1.43 -13.02
CA LYS A 100 16.03 -2.28 -13.76
C LYS A 100 15.25 -3.50 -14.27
N GLY A 101 15.04 -3.58 -15.58
CA GLY A 101 14.42 -4.76 -16.20
C GLY A 101 12.93 -4.65 -16.51
N ILE A 102 12.29 -3.49 -16.25
CA ILE A 102 10.91 -3.24 -16.66
C ILE A 102 10.91 -2.22 -17.81
N PRO A 103 10.83 -2.67 -19.08
CA PRO A 103 10.67 -1.75 -20.20
C PRO A 103 9.28 -1.13 -20.17
N ILE A 104 9.21 0.20 -20.27
CA ILE A 104 7.93 0.91 -20.42
C ILE A 104 7.54 0.86 -21.90
N GLY A 105 6.54 0.02 -22.22
CA GLY A 105 5.98 -0.12 -23.56
C GLY A 105 4.68 0.65 -23.77
N ALA A 106 4.14 0.56 -24.99
CA ALA A 106 2.84 1.11 -25.34
C ALA A 106 1.71 0.54 -24.46
N GLU A 107 1.77 -0.77 -24.17
CA GLU A 107 0.82 -1.47 -23.29
C GLU A 107 0.74 -0.84 -21.90
N VAL A 108 1.87 -0.58 -21.23
CA VAL A 108 1.90 0.05 -19.90
C VAL A 108 1.22 1.42 -19.92
N THR A 109 1.46 2.20 -20.98
CA THR A 109 0.86 3.53 -21.14
C THR A 109 -0.65 3.45 -21.36
N GLU A 110 -1.10 2.50 -22.17
CA GLU A 110 -2.51 2.24 -22.41
C GLU A 110 -3.23 1.81 -21.13
N VAL A 111 -2.70 0.80 -20.43
CA VAL A 111 -3.27 0.28 -19.19
C VAL A 111 -3.31 1.35 -18.10
N LEU A 112 -2.28 2.17 -17.98
CA LEU A 112 -2.27 3.30 -17.05
C LEU A 112 -3.40 4.28 -17.37
N THR A 113 -3.56 4.65 -18.64
CA THR A 113 -4.60 5.58 -19.08
C THR A 113 -6.00 5.03 -18.78
N GLN A 114 -6.23 3.75 -19.08
CA GLN A 114 -7.50 3.08 -18.79
C GLN A 114 -7.77 3.02 -17.28
N THR A 115 -6.77 2.69 -16.47
CA THR A 115 -6.87 2.60 -15.01
C THR A 115 -7.19 3.96 -14.39
N LEU A 116 -6.52 5.04 -14.83
CA LEU A 116 -6.78 6.39 -14.36
C LEU A 116 -8.21 6.83 -14.70
N SER A 117 -8.64 6.63 -15.95
CA SER A 117 -10.02 6.91 -16.37
C SER A 117 -11.04 6.13 -15.53
N PHE A 118 -10.77 4.86 -15.23
CA PHE A 118 -11.63 4.05 -14.38
C PHE A 118 -11.71 4.60 -12.96
N LEU A 119 -10.58 4.86 -12.30
CA LEU A 119 -10.55 5.30 -10.89
C LEU A 119 -11.23 6.66 -10.69
N VAL A 120 -11.03 7.59 -11.63
CA VAL A 120 -11.68 8.91 -11.61
C VAL A 120 -13.20 8.78 -11.78
N LYS A 121 -13.67 7.93 -12.71
CA LYS A 121 -15.10 7.70 -12.93
C LYS A 121 -15.77 6.88 -11.83
N ASN A 122 -15.00 6.08 -11.09
CA ASN A 122 -15.48 5.16 -10.07
C ASN A 122 -14.82 5.45 -8.71
N PRO A 123 -15.10 6.61 -8.09
CA PRO A 123 -14.50 6.96 -6.79
C PRO A 123 -14.82 5.90 -5.74
N ALA A 124 -15.99 5.28 -5.84
CA ALA A 124 -16.50 4.30 -4.91
C ALA A 124 -15.89 2.88 -5.10
N SER A 125 -14.95 2.69 -6.03
CA SER A 125 -14.36 1.36 -6.29
C SER A 125 -13.42 0.90 -5.18
N VAL A 126 -13.49 -0.40 -4.83
CA VAL A 126 -12.53 -1.08 -3.94
C VAL A 126 -11.09 -1.03 -4.47
N LYS A 127 -10.88 -0.80 -5.78
CA LYS A 127 -9.55 -0.64 -6.38
C LYS A 127 -8.75 0.54 -5.79
N TRP A 128 -9.43 1.51 -5.18
CA TRP A 128 -8.76 2.56 -4.39
C TRP A 128 -8.05 1.99 -3.14
N LEU A 129 -8.62 0.96 -2.52
CA LEU A 129 -7.97 0.28 -1.39
C LEU A 129 -6.68 -0.40 -1.82
N ALA A 130 -6.66 -1.06 -2.99
CA ALA A 130 -5.44 -1.65 -3.54
C ALA A 130 -4.33 -0.62 -3.72
N LEU A 131 -4.66 0.52 -4.33
CA LEU A 131 -3.72 1.62 -4.55
C LEU A 131 -3.17 2.17 -3.22
N VAL A 132 -4.04 2.41 -2.24
CA VAL A 132 -3.64 2.89 -0.92
C VAL A 132 -2.79 1.86 -0.17
N MET A 133 -3.15 0.58 -0.20
CA MET A 133 -2.39 -0.47 0.47
C MET A 133 -1.02 -0.70 -0.16
N PHE A 134 -0.93 -0.63 -1.49
CA PHE A 134 0.34 -0.64 -2.20
C PHE A 134 1.19 0.58 -1.86
N GLY A 135 0.61 1.79 -1.91
CA GLY A 135 1.29 3.02 -1.51
C GLY A 135 1.77 2.99 -0.06
N LEU A 136 0.95 2.47 0.85
CA LEU A 136 1.26 2.31 2.27
C LEU A 136 2.43 1.37 2.49
N SER A 137 2.47 0.24 1.78
CA SER A 137 3.65 -0.64 1.77
C SER A 137 4.92 0.15 1.44
N ARG A 138 4.91 0.93 0.35
CA ARG A 138 6.07 1.70 -0.10
C ARG A 138 6.50 2.76 0.90
N ALA A 139 5.53 3.49 1.47
CA ALA A 139 5.79 4.53 2.45
C ALA A 139 6.40 3.94 3.73
N ILE A 140 5.81 2.85 4.24
CA ILE A 140 6.30 2.16 5.44
C ILE A 140 7.71 1.61 5.19
N SER A 141 7.92 0.86 4.12
CA SER A 141 9.21 0.22 3.86
C SER A 141 10.34 1.21 3.58
N THR A 142 10.06 2.29 2.85
CA THR A 142 11.07 3.35 2.61
C THR A 142 11.44 4.06 3.90
N THR A 143 10.45 4.34 4.75
CA THR A 143 10.68 5.00 6.04
C THR A 143 11.41 4.07 7.00
N ALA A 144 10.99 2.81 7.10
CA ALA A 144 11.64 1.77 7.91
C ALA A 144 13.12 1.59 7.53
N ARG A 145 13.43 1.60 6.22
CA ARG A 145 14.83 1.53 5.76
C ARG A 145 15.65 2.73 6.24
N ARG A 146 15.13 3.95 6.07
CA ARG A 146 15.80 5.18 6.52
C ARG A 146 16.04 5.18 8.03
N GLU A 147 15.03 4.77 8.80
CA GLU A 147 15.13 4.67 10.25
C GLU A 147 16.11 3.57 10.70
N PHE A 148 16.17 2.44 9.99
CA PHE A 148 17.13 1.38 10.27
C PHE A 148 18.58 1.83 10.08
N ASP A 149 18.84 2.56 8.99
CA ASP A 149 20.17 3.11 8.66
C ASP A 149 20.53 4.35 9.52
N SER A 150 19.60 4.84 10.35
CA SER A 150 19.83 5.96 11.27
C SER A 150 20.82 5.59 12.37
N HIS A 151 21.54 6.60 12.86
CA HIS A 151 22.50 6.45 13.97
C HIS A 151 21.80 6.42 15.33
N GLU A 152 20.54 6.89 15.39
CA GLU A 152 19.72 6.91 16.59
C GLU A 152 18.36 6.27 16.30
N TRP A 153 17.94 5.35 17.16
CA TRP A 153 16.64 4.68 17.07
C TRP A 153 15.70 5.26 18.13
N THR A 154 14.64 5.87 17.64
CA THR A 154 13.59 6.48 18.48
C THR A 154 12.39 5.55 18.63
N ASP A 155 11.43 5.93 19.46
CA ASP A 155 10.12 5.27 19.52
C ASP A 155 9.43 5.21 18.14
N PHE A 156 9.66 6.22 17.29
CA PHE A 156 9.16 6.24 15.93
C PHE A 156 9.85 5.17 15.06
N SER A 157 11.17 5.06 15.16
CA SER A 157 11.95 4.04 14.46
C SER A 157 11.44 2.64 14.82
N MET A 158 11.22 2.38 16.11
CA MET A 158 10.67 1.09 16.58
C MET A 158 9.25 0.84 16.08
N PHE A 159 8.39 1.86 16.10
CA PHE A 159 7.03 1.77 15.56
C PHE A 159 7.03 1.42 14.07
N ILE A 160 7.80 2.13 13.24
CA ILE A 160 7.76 1.94 11.79
C ILE A 160 8.39 0.60 11.38
N LEU A 161 9.44 0.16 12.07
CA LEU A 161 10.04 -1.15 11.87
C LEU A 161 9.07 -2.29 12.24
N GLN A 162 8.30 -2.12 13.31
CA GLN A 162 7.27 -3.10 13.69
C GLN A 162 6.10 -3.10 12.70
N ALA A 163 5.69 -1.93 12.21
CA ALA A 163 4.67 -1.82 11.18
C ALA A 163 5.12 -2.49 9.88
N ASP A 164 6.34 -2.25 9.41
CA ASP A 164 6.91 -2.89 8.22
C ASP A 164 6.97 -4.41 8.36
N ARG A 165 7.50 -4.90 9.49
CA ARG A 165 7.57 -6.33 9.79
C ARG A 165 6.20 -6.99 9.77
N SER A 166 5.26 -6.49 10.57
CA SER A 166 3.93 -7.09 10.70
C SER A 166 3.11 -6.99 9.40
N PHE A 167 3.33 -5.94 8.61
CA PHE A 167 2.79 -5.84 7.27
C PHE A 167 3.34 -6.96 6.38
N CYS A 168 4.66 -7.18 6.35
CA CYS A 168 5.28 -8.20 5.50
C CYS A 168 4.97 -9.64 5.94
N GLU A 169 4.86 -9.89 7.24
CA GLU A 169 4.44 -11.18 7.82
C GLU A 169 2.95 -11.48 7.62
N GLY A 170 2.17 -10.52 7.10
CA GLY A 170 0.72 -10.67 6.98
C GLY A 170 -0.01 -10.71 8.33
N ASP A 171 0.63 -10.34 9.43
CA ASP A 171 -0.02 -10.25 10.76
C ASP A 171 -0.86 -8.97 10.84
N GLY A 172 -2.02 -9.01 10.22
CA GLY A 172 -2.96 -7.90 10.19
C GLY A 172 -3.41 -7.43 11.59
N LYS A 173 -3.40 -8.32 12.60
CA LYS A 173 -3.78 -7.97 13.98
C LYS A 173 -2.69 -7.12 14.64
N VAL A 174 -1.42 -7.50 14.48
CA VAL A 174 -0.29 -6.68 14.97
C VAL A 174 -0.20 -5.40 14.15
N PHE A 175 -0.28 -5.49 12.82
CA PHE A 175 -0.24 -4.33 11.94
C PHE A 175 -1.30 -3.29 12.30
N SER A 176 -2.57 -3.70 12.45
CA SER A 176 -3.64 -2.79 12.86
C SER A 176 -3.39 -2.16 14.23
N ARG A 177 -2.92 -2.94 15.22
CA ARG A 177 -2.58 -2.41 16.55
C ARG A 177 -1.44 -1.41 16.49
N CYS A 178 -0.39 -1.69 15.70
CA CYS A 178 0.73 -0.78 15.49
C CYS A 178 0.23 0.51 14.86
N MET A 179 -0.46 0.45 13.72
CA MET A 179 -0.97 1.62 13.02
C MET A 179 -1.89 2.46 13.92
N THR A 180 -2.84 1.84 14.64
CA THR A 180 -3.77 2.56 15.52
C THR A 180 -3.08 3.17 16.75
N SER A 181 -2.15 2.45 17.37
CA SER A 181 -1.42 2.96 18.54
C SER A 181 -0.42 4.04 18.14
N GLY A 182 0.28 3.86 17.01
CA GLY A 182 1.21 4.83 16.44
C GLY A 182 0.50 6.12 16.04
N MET A 183 -0.64 6.02 15.35
CA MET A 183 -1.50 7.17 15.04
C MET A 183 -1.94 7.93 16.29
N LYS A 184 -2.24 7.23 17.39
CA LYS A 184 -2.65 7.87 18.66
C LYS A 184 -1.48 8.55 19.36
N LYS A 185 -0.30 7.91 19.39
CA LYS A 185 0.90 8.43 20.06
C LYS A 185 1.56 9.57 19.29
N HIS A 186 1.39 9.60 17.97
CA HIS A 186 2.00 10.58 17.09
C HIS A 186 0.97 11.10 16.07
N PRO A 187 0.01 11.95 16.49
CA PRO A 187 -1.09 12.40 15.63
C PRO A 187 -0.63 13.21 14.40
N GLU A 188 0.47 13.95 14.53
CA GLU A 188 1.12 14.63 13.42
C GLU A 188 1.70 13.68 12.37
N MET A 189 2.09 12.46 12.77
CA MET A 189 2.45 11.42 11.79
C MET A 189 1.25 10.94 11.00
N ASN A 190 0.06 10.83 11.62
CA ASN A 190 -1.13 10.37 10.90
C ASN A 190 -1.44 11.29 9.72
N GLN A 191 -1.49 12.61 9.96
CA GLN A 191 -1.73 13.59 8.91
C GLN A 191 -0.59 13.62 7.88
N ASN A 192 0.66 13.50 8.32
CA ASN A 192 1.80 13.45 7.41
C ASN A 192 1.80 12.19 6.55
N PHE A 193 1.39 11.03 7.08
CA PHE A 193 1.25 9.79 6.32
C PHE A 193 0.15 9.88 5.28
N VAL A 194 -1.04 10.40 5.65
CA VAL A 194 -2.14 10.61 4.70
C VAL A 194 -1.71 11.54 3.56
N ARG A 195 -1.06 12.66 3.89
CA ARG A 195 -0.55 13.62 2.89
C ARG A 195 0.55 13.02 2.02
N LEU A 196 1.48 12.28 2.62
CA LEU A 196 2.56 11.60 1.91
C LEU A 196 2.01 10.55 0.94
N LEU A 197 1.02 9.77 1.37
CA LEU A 197 0.36 8.79 0.52
C LEU A 197 -0.35 9.47 -0.64
N ALA A 198 -1.15 10.50 -0.36
CA ALA A 198 -1.84 11.29 -1.38
C ALA A 198 -0.84 11.84 -2.41
N ALA A 199 0.21 12.53 -1.97
CA ALA A 199 1.24 13.10 -2.84
C ALA A 199 1.97 12.04 -3.69
N ASN A 200 2.09 10.80 -3.20
CA ASN A 200 2.72 9.70 -3.93
C ASN A 200 1.74 8.82 -4.72
N THR A 201 0.43 9.10 -4.68
CA THR A 201 -0.59 8.34 -5.41
C THR A 201 -0.24 8.19 -6.91
N PRO A 202 0.19 9.25 -7.62
CA PRO A 202 0.58 9.13 -9.03
C PRO A 202 1.74 8.16 -9.27
N VAL A 203 2.74 8.17 -8.37
CA VAL A 203 3.88 7.26 -8.44
C VAL A 203 3.46 5.83 -8.12
N ALA A 204 2.58 5.65 -7.12
CA ALA A 204 2.09 4.35 -6.72
C ALA A 204 1.35 3.64 -7.86
N ILE A 205 0.41 4.32 -8.54
CA ILE A 205 -0.32 3.71 -9.66
C ILE A 205 0.58 3.39 -10.85
N VAL A 206 1.53 4.29 -11.17
CA VAL A 206 2.53 4.04 -12.22
C VAL A 206 3.35 2.80 -11.91
N ASN A 207 3.84 2.67 -10.68
CA ASN A 207 4.60 1.50 -10.26
C ASN A 207 3.75 0.24 -10.39
N MET A 208 2.51 0.25 -9.87
CA MET A 208 1.62 -0.91 -9.93
C MET A 208 1.40 -1.39 -11.37
N VAL A 209 1.13 -0.47 -12.30
CA VAL A 209 0.90 -0.80 -13.73
C VAL A 209 2.20 -1.22 -14.41
N ALA A 210 3.32 -0.53 -14.16
CA ALA A 210 4.60 -0.89 -14.76
C ALA A 210 5.09 -2.28 -14.31
N LEU A 211 4.83 -2.66 -13.06
CA LEU A 211 5.22 -3.97 -12.52
C LEU A 211 4.44 -5.12 -13.14
N ASN A 212 3.14 -4.93 -13.37
CA ASN A 212 2.31 -5.97 -13.96
C ASN A 212 1.06 -5.38 -14.64
N ALA A 213 1.23 -4.87 -15.85
CA ALA A 213 0.14 -4.32 -16.64
C ALA A 213 -1.00 -5.33 -16.90
N THR A 214 -0.72 -6.64 -16.82
CA THR A 214 -1.71 -7.72 -17.03
C THR A 214 -2.52 -8.08 -15.77
N SER A 215 -2.27 -7.44 -14.63
CA SER A 215 -2.97 -7.72 -13.38
C SER A 215 -4.49 -7.56 -13.51
N PRO A 216 -5.31 -8.47 -12.94
CA PRO A 216 -6.77 -8.33 -12.89
C PRO A 216 -7.24 -7.04 -12.20
N LEU A 217 -6.38 -6.41 -11.39
CA LEU A 217 -6.64 -5.09 -10.81
C LEU A 217 -6.93 -4.03 -11.87
N PHE A 218 -6.29 -4.10 -13.03
CA PHE A 218 -6.44 -3.11 -14.10
C PHE A 218 -7.51 -3.52 -15.11
N HIS A 219 -7.65 -4.83 -15.33
CA HIS A 219 -8.52 -5.42 -16.33
C HIS A 219 -9.75 -6.03 -15.68
N GLY A 220 -10.83 -5.25 -15.54
CA GLY A 220 -12.11 -5.77 -15.07
C GLY A 220 -13.06 -4.69 -14.56
N ALA A 221 -14.35 -4.83 -14.86
CA ALA A 221 -15.40 -4.11 -14.15
C ALA A 221 -15.39 -4.59 -12.69
N ALA A 222 -15.14 -3.70 -11.74
CA ALA A 222 -15.33 -4.04 -10.33
C ALA A 222 -16.81 -4.45 -10.14
N PRO A 223 -17.13 -5.55 -9.44
CA PRO A 223 -18.51 -5.90 -9.13
C PRO A 223 -19.10 -4.81 -8.23
N SER A 224 -19.81 -3.85 -8.82
CA SER A 224 -20.40 -2.75 -8.07
C SER A 224 -21.72 -3.18 -7.44
N LYS A 225 -21.70 -3.60 -6.18
CA LYS A 225 -22.87 -3.46 -5.30
C LYS A 225 -22.41 -3.01 -3.91
N PHE A 226 -22.48 -1.70 -3.70
CA PHE A 226 -22.53 -1.15 -2.34
C PHE A 226 -23.72 -1.79 -1.61
N HIS A 227 -23.46 -2.31 -0.42
CA HIS A 227 -24.47 -2.69 0.56
C HIS A 227 -24.51 -1.66 1.69
#